data_AF-A0A0V0X1Z3-F1
#
_entry.id   AF-A0A0V0X1Z3-F1
#
_cell.length_a   1.000
_cell.length_b   1.000
_cell.length_c   1.000
_cell.angle_alpha   90.00
_cell.angle_beta   90.00
_cell.angle_gamma   90.00
#
_symmetry.space_group_name_H-M   'P 1'
#
loop_
_entity.id
_entity.type
_entity.pdbx_description
1 polymer ?
#
loop_
_entity_poly.entity_id
_entity_poly.type
_entity_poly.pdbx_seq_one_letter_code
_entity_poly.pdbx_strand_id
1 'polypeptide(L)'
;MQQLRMILVRCFATRPISRFYKSVDVMPVDLNRFSIRLDQRPLKTPKGRILTVDSEPLALCIAVEWSSQRANVDLARMHLTTLCFTAIDNPNQLTNGQVVDDLLKHLESDTIFFINDQLPELGQMQRDKWGPIIQWATHRFGVSLATPSVTMFPPTLAANSVATMRQYFLSRNWCWLLGCKFAVDSLNSVLLTLAACEHRLDVTEAVDLATLERQFQTNRWGRIEWAHDLEEQELRCRVSAGLLFAKFACLE
;
A
#
# COMPACT_ATOMS: atom_id res chain seq x y z
N MET A 1 -55.37 -22.18 7.43
CA MET A 1 -53.98 -22.64 7.66
C MET A 1 -53.03 -21.72 6.89
N GLN A 2 -52.34 -20.81 7.58
CA GLN A 2 -51.35 -19.90 6.96
C GLN A 2 -50.11 -20.70 6.56
N GLN A 3 -49.79 -20.73 5.27
CA GLN A 3 -48.51 -21.25 4.77
C GLN A 3 -47.40 -20.26 5.12
N LEU A 4 -46.54 -20.63 6.04
CA LEU A 4 -45.26 -19.97 6.30
C LEU A 4 -44.35 -20.16 5.08
N ARG A 5 -44.19 -19.12 4.26
CA ARG A 5 -43.10 -19.04 3.27
C ARG A 5 -41.78 -18.83 4.02
N MET A 6 -40.97 -19.88 4.13
CA MET A 6 -39.56 -19.71 4.52
C MET A 6 -38.84 -18.96 3.40
N ILE A 7 -38.48 -17.71 3.67
CA ILE A 7 -37.56 -16.94 2.82
C ILE A 7 -36.15 -17.41 3.17
N LEU A 8 -35.52 -18.15 2.25
CA LEU A 8 -34.10 -18.47 2.33
C LEU A 8 -33.29 -17.19 2.11
N VAL A 9 -32.92 -16.50 3.19
CA VAL A 9 -31.96 -15.41 3.15
C VAL A 9 -30.58 -16.02 2.92
N ARG A 10 -30.06 -15.91 1.69
CA ARG A 10 -28.67 -16.23 1.38
C ARG A 10 -27.80 -15.08 1.90
N CYS A 11 -27.21 -15.26 3.08
CA CYS A 11 -26.16 -14.36 3.56
C CYS A 11 -24.88 -14.64 2.76
N PHE A 12 -24.60 -13.81 1.75
CA PHE A 12 -23.34 -13.86 0.99
C PHE A 12 -22.14 -13.30 1.76
N ALA A 13 -22.37 -12.58 2.86
CA ALA A 13 -21.32 -12.02 3.69
C ALA A 13 -21.02 -12.92 4.89
N THR A 14 -19.73 -13.17 5.14
CA THR A 14 -19.24 -13.78 6.38
C THR A 14 -19.73 -12.96 7.57
N ARG A 15 -20.21 -13.62 8.63
CA ARG A 15 -20.67 -12.90 9.82
C ARG A 15 -19.53 -12.06 10.39
N PRO A 16 -19.77 -10.79 10.75
CA PRO A 16 -18.74 -9.95 11.33
C PRO A 16 -18.25 -10.56 12.64
N ILE A 17 -16.93 -10.55 12.85
CA ILE A 17 -16.32 -11.06 14.07
C ILE A 17 -16.54 -10.01 15.15
N SER A 18 -17.30 -10.34 16.19
CA SER A 18 -17.46 -9.44 17.34
C SER A 18 -16.12 -9.30 18.08
N ARG A 19 -15.86 -8.11 18.62
CA ARG A 19 -14.67 -7.88 19.45
C ARG A 19 -14.74 -8.78 20.68
N PHE A 20 -13.80 -9.73 20.76
CA PHE A 20 -13.74 -10.76 21.80
C PHE A 20 -12.69 -10.48 22.90
N TYR A 21 -12.01 -9.33 22.81
CA TYR A 21 -10.92 -8.94 23.71
C TYR A 21 -11.11 -7.54 24.29
N LYS A 22 -10.55 -7.30 25.48
CA LYS A 22 -10.59 -6.02 26.20
C LYS A 22 -9.26 -5.27 26.11
N SER A 23 -8.15 -5.87 26.50
CA SER A 23 -6.80 -5.29 26.45
C SER A 23 -6.00 -5.79 25.26
N VAL A 24 -5.09 -4.93 24.79
CA VAL A 24 -4.10 -5.25 23.78
C VAL A 24 -2.75 -4.82 24.32
N ASP A 25 -1.84 -5.78 24.44
CA ASP A 25 -0.55 -5.57 25.10
C ASP A 25 0.59 -6.01 24.16
N VAL A 26 1.66 -5.22 24.11
CA VAL A 26 2.89 -5.57 23.40
C VAL A 26 3.87 -6.15 24.40
N MET A 27 4.31 -7.40 24.17
CA MET A 27 5.25 -8.09 25.05
C MET A 27 6.54 -8.42 24.29
N PRO A 28 7.72 -8.11 24.84
CA PRO A 28 8.97 -8.63 24.30
C PRO A 28 9.00 -10.16 24.46
N VAL A 29 9.42 -10.84 23.40
CA VAL A 29 9.68 -12.28 23.36
C VAL A 29 11.18 -12.52 23.52
N ASP A 30 12.00 -11.78 22.76
CA ASP A 30 13.46 -11.79 22.79
C ASP A 30 13.99 -10.33 22.69
N LEU A 31 15.32 -10.14 22.64
CA LEU A 31 15.97 -8.80 22.60
C LEU A 31 15.41 -7.87 21.50
N ASN A 32 15.12 -8.41 20.31
CA ASN A 32 14.59 -7.66 19.17
C ASN A 32 13.31 -8.29 18.61
N ARG A 33 12.48 -8.96 19.43
CA ARG A 33 11.25 -9.61 18.95
C ARG A 33 10.09 -9.32 19.87
N PHE A 34 8.97 -8.92 19.29
CA PHE A 34 7.77 -8.52 20.02
C PHE A 34 6.57 -9.32 19.56
N SER A 35 5.71 -9.69 20.50
CA SER A 35 4.44 -10.36 20.24
C SER A 35 3.29 -9.52 20.79
N ILE A 36 2.22 -9.43 20.01
CA ILE A 36 0.99 -8.74 20.40
C ILE A 36 0.10 -9.76 21.12
N ARG A 37 -0.44 -9.40 22.29
CA ARG A 37 -1.38 -10.22 23.06
C ARG A 37 -2.74 -9.55 23.16
N LEU A 38 -3.79 -10.34 22.97
CA LEU A 38 -5.19 -9.96 23.19
C LEU A 38 -5.68 -10.66 24.46
N ASP A 39 -6.02 -9.92 25.52
CA ASP A 39 -6.40 -10.48 26.83
C ASP A 39 -5.46 -11.62 27.27
N GLN A 40 -4.13 -11.39 27.20
CA GLN A 40 -3.05 -12.33 27.51
C GLN A 40 -2.78 -13.44 26.47
N ARG A 41 -3.64 -13.65 25.47
CA ARG A 41 -3.42 -14.66 24.42
C ARG A 41 -2.58 -14.09 23.28
N PRO A 42 -1.53 -14.79 22.81
CA PRO A 42 -0.75 -14.33 21.68
C PRO A 42 -1.61 -14.27 20.41
N LEU A 43 -1.51 -13.16 19.68
CA LEU A 43 -2.16 -12.98 18.40
C LEU A 43 -1.57 -13.98 17.39
N LYS A 44 -2.45 -14.62 16.63
CA LYS A 44 -2.07 -15.62 15.63
C LYS A 44 -2.45 -15.17 14.23
N THR A 45 -1.66 -15.61 13.26
CA THR A 45 -1.96 -15.48 11.84
C THR A 45 -3.10 -16.42 11.44
N PRO A 46 -3.74 -16.21 10.27
CA PRO A 46 -4.75 -17.13 9.74
C PRO A 46 -4.29 -18.58 9.64
N LYS A 47 -3.00 -18.86 9.35
CA LYS A 47 -2.43 -20.22 9.38
C LYS A 47 -2.05 -20.72 10.78
N GLY A 48 -2.38 -19.99 11.83
CA GLY A 48 -2.19 -20.38 13.23
C GLY A 48 -0.78 -20.14 13.78
N ARG A 49 0.09 -19.45 13.04
CA ARG A 49 1.44 -19.06 13.52
C ARG A 49 1.31 -17.91 14.50
N ILE A 50 2.21 -17.81 15.48
CA ILE A 50 2.22 -16.66 16.39
C ILE A 50 2.73 -15.45 15.63
N LEU A 51 2.02 -14.32 15.70
CA LEU A 51 2.47 -13.06 15.14
C LEU A 51 3.61 -12.52 16.01
N THR A 52 4.82 -12.53 15.45
CA THR A 52 5.99 -11.87 16.02
C THR A 52 6.57 -10.90 15.01
N VAL A 53 7.00 -9.73 15.48
CA VAL A 53 7.65 -8.69 14.67
C VAL A 53 8.98 -8.30 15.30
N ASP A 54 9.93 -7.91 14.46
CA ASP A 54 11.31 -7.65 14.91
C ASP A 54 11.53 -6.19 15.37
N SER A 55 10.45 -5.41 15.44
CA SER A 55 10.49 -3.96 15.69
C SER A 55 9.39 -3.54 16.66
N GLU A 56 9.79 -2.87 17.74
CA GLU A 56 8.87 -2.36 18.77
C GLU A 56 7.89 -1.32 18.20
N PRO A 57 8.32 -0.31 17.41
CA PRO A 57 7.38 0.62 16.77
C PRO A 57 6.31 -0.09 15.94
N LEU A 58 6.68 -1.11 15.16
CA LEU A 58 5.72 -1.87 14.36
C LEU A 58 4.72 -2.62 15.25
N ALA A 59 5.21 -3.24 16.34
CA ALA A 59 4.36 -3.94 17.30
C ALA A 59 3.34 -3.00 17.96
N LEU A 60 3.75 -1.79 18.33
CA LEU A 60 2.88 -0.77 18.89
C LEU A 60 1.83 -0.30 17.88
N CYS A 61 2.21 -0.08 16.62
CA CYS A 61 1.25 0.27 15.58
C CYS A 61 0.19 -0.82 15.36
N ILE A 62 0.59 -2.10 15.35
CA ILE A 62 -0.34 -3.23 15.28
C ILE A 62 -1.25 -3.23 16.52
N ALA A 63 -0.69 -3.06 17.71
CA ALA A 63 -1.49 -3.00 18.94
C ALA A 63 -2.55 -1.88 18.88
N VAL A 64 -2.22 -0.72 18.30
CA VAL A 64 -3.15 0.38 18.07
C VAL A 64 -4.26 0.01 17.07
N GLU A 65 -3.95 -0.71 15.99
CA GLU A 65 -4.97 -1.20 15.05
C GLU A 65 -6.01 -2.09 15.74
N TRP A 66 -5.54 -2.98 16.62
CA TRP A 66 -6.40 -3.88 17.40
C TRP A 66 -7.16 -3.12 18.50
N SER A 67 -6.53 -2.20 19.23
CA SER A 67 -7.20 -1.43 20.28
C SER A 67 -8.30 -0.52 19.72
N SER A 68 -8.13 -0.04 18.49
CA SER A 68 -9.05 0.89 17.81
C SER A 68 -10.34 0.23 17.31
N GLN A 69 -10.44 -1.10 17.32
CA GLN A 69 -11.66 -1.80 16.93
C GLN A 69 -12.79 -1.56 17.92
N ARG A 70 -14.01 -1.37 17.40
CA ARG A 70 -15.20 -1.10 18.23
C ARG A 70 -15.98 -2.39 18.50
N ALA A 71 -17.21 -2.48 17.99
CA ALA A 71 -18.08 -3.63 18.20
C ALA A 71 -17.62 -4.86 17.42
N ASN A 72 -17.11 -4.66 16.21
CA ASN A 72 -16.66 -5.72 15.31
C ASN A 72 -15.19 -5.50 14.95
N VAL A 73 -14.46 -6.60 14.76
CA VAL A 73 -13.11 -6.62 14.22
C VAL A 73 -13.20 -6.55 12.70
N ASP A 74 -12.71 -5.46 12.12
CA ASP A 74 -12.65 -5.26 10.68
C ASP A 74 -11.19 -5.36 10.19
N LEU A 75 -10.82 -6.55 9.73
CA LEU A 75 -9.48 -6.81 9.20
C LEU A 75 -9.17 -6.00 7.93
N ALA A 76 -10.18 -5.61 7.15
CA ALA A 76 -9.96 -4.83 5.93
C ALA A 76 -9.37 -3.45 6.22
N ARG A 77 -9.62 -2.92 7.43
CA ARG A 77 -9.09 -1.65 7.92
C ARG A 77 -7.80 -1.79 8.73
N MET A 78 -7.34 -3.01 8.97
CA MET A 78 -6.09 -3.30 9.69
C MET A 78 -4.99 -3.64 8.68
N HIS A 79 -4.47 -2.62 8.01
CA HIS A 79 -3.52 -2.82 6.92
C HIS A 79 -2.17 -3.37 7.43
N LEU A 80 -1.65 -2.90 8.56
CA LEU A 80 -0.37 -3.39 9.10
C LEU A 80 -0.49 -4.83 9.57
N THR A 81 -1.57 -5.16 10.28
CA THR A 81 -1.85 -6.54 10.70
C THR A 81 -1.94 -7.48 9.49
N THR A 82 -2.68 -7.09 8.46
CA THR A 82 -2.84 -7.88 7.23
C THR A 82 -1.53 -8.05 6.46
N LEU A 83 -0.70 -7.01 6.42
CA LEU A 83 0.65 -7.08 5.84
C LEU A 83 1.54 -8.04 6.61
N CYS A 84 1.53 -7.99 7.94
CA CYS A 84 2.31 -8.92 8.76
C CYS A 84 1.83 -10.38 8.59
N PHE A 85 0.52 -10.60 8.53
CA PHE A 85 -0.04 -11.91 8.23
C PHE A 85 0.43 -12.41 6.87
N THR A 86 0.39 -11.56 5.85
CA THR A 86 0.86 -11.90 4.50
C THR A 86 2.35 -12.20 4.48
N ALA A 87 3.16 -11.42 5.18
CA ALA A 87 4.60 -11.61 5.27
C ALA A 87 4.97 -12.95 5.92
N ILE A 88 4.28 -13.33 6.99
CA ILE A 88 4.53 -14.58 7.73
C ILE A 88 3.94 -15.80 7.01
N ASP A 89 2.68 -15.74 6.59
CA ASP A 89 1.95 -16.90 6.08
C ASP A 89 2.25 -17.17 4.61
N ASN A 90 2.67 -16.15 3.85
CA ASN A 90 2.88 -16.16 2.41
C ASN A 90 1.88 -17.08 1.68
N PRO A 91 0.57 -16.71 1.66
CA PRO A 91 -0.48 -17.61 1.19
C PRO A 91 -0.27 -18.07 -0.25
N ASN A 92 0.28 -17.18 -1.09
CA ASN A 92 0.53 -17.42 -2.51
C ASN A 92 1.93 -17.97 -2.80
N GLN A 93 2.75 -18.22 -1.77
CA GLN A 93 4.12 -18.73 -1.89
C GLN A 93 4.97 -17.91 -2.88
N LEU A 94 4.78 -16.59 -2.88
CA LEU A 94 5.52 -15.69 -3.76
C LEU A 94 6.99 -15.65 -3.36
N THR A 95 7.85 -15.59 -4.37
CA THR A 95 9.29 -15.36 -4.22
C THR A 95 9.62 -13.87 -4.39
N ASN A 96 10.77 -13.44 -3.87
CA ASN A 96 11.27 -12.07 -4.08
C ASN A 96 11.29 -11.73 -5.58
N GLY A 97 11.77 -12.65 -6.43
CA GLY A 97 11.83 -12.45 -7.87
C GLY A 97 10.47 -12.13 -8.50
N GLN A 98 9.42 -12.87 -8.13
CA GLN A 98 8.07 -12.64 -8.64
C GLN A 98 7.49 -11.29 -8.20
N VAL A 99 7.70 -10.91 -6.94
CA VAL A 99 7.26 -9.58 -6.45
C VAL A 99 8.00 -8.47 -7.18
N VAL A 100 9.30 -8.63 -7.43
CA VAL A 100 10.08 -7.66 -8.22
C VAL A 100 9.60 -7.60 -9.67
N ASP A 101 9.31 -8.74 -10.30
CA ASP A 101 8.75 -8.77 -11.66
C ASP A 101 7.43 -8.00 -11.75
N ASP A 102 6.56 -8.16 -10.76
CA ASP A 102 5.30 -7.45 -10.71
C ASP A 102 5.48 -5.94 -10.46
N LEU A 103 6.44 -5.54 -9.62
CA LEU A 103 6.80 -4.13 -9.44
C LEU A 103 7.35 -3.51 -10.73
N LEU A 104 8.16 -4.24 -11.49
CA LEU A 104 8.70 -3.76 -12.77
C LEU A 104 7.61 -3.62 -13.83
N LYS A 105 6.62 -4.51 -13.88
CA LYS A 105 5.45 -4.34 -14.74
C LYS A 105 4.68 -3.05 -14.43
N HIS A 106 4.50 -2.74 -13.14
CA HIS A 106 3.88 -1.48 -12.73
C HIS A 106 4.72 -0.26 -13.10
N LEU A 107 6.05 -0.38 -13.15
CA LEU A 107 6.94 0.69 -13.57
C LEU A 107 6.80 0.98 -15.07
N GLU A 108 6.60 -0.05 -15.89
CA GLU A 108 6.35 0.12 -17.33
C GLU A 108 5.02 0.87 -17.60
N SER A 109 3.99 0.60 -16.81
CA SER A 109 2.69 1.26 -16.90
C SER A 109 2.44 2.28 -15.78
N ASP A 110 3.49 2.97 -15.31
CA ASP A 110 3.37 3.94 -14.22
C ASP A 110 2.51 5.14 -14.62
N THR A 111 1.58 5.54 -13.75
CA THR A 111 0.61 6.62 -13.99
C THR A 111 1.29 7.93 -14.41
N ILE A 112 2.45 8.26 -13.83
CA ILE A 112 3.12 9.54 -14.09
C ILE A 112 3.76 9.64 -15.49
N PHE A 113 3.83 8.54 -16.23
CA PHE A 113 4.32 8.53 -17.61
C PHE A 113 3.25 8.88 -18.64
N PHE A 114 1.98 9.00 -18.26
CA PHE A 114 0.88 9.28 -19.18
C PHE A 114 0.39 10.71 -19.03
N ILE A 115 0.75 11.58 -19.96
CA ILE A 115 0.37 13.00 -19.93
C ILE A 115 -0.81 13.24 -20.87
N ASN A 116 -1.79 14.01 -20.42
CA ASN A 116 -2.94 14.41 -21.21
C ASN A 116 -2.55 15.53 -22.20
N ASP A 117 -2.77 15.32 -23.51
CA ASP A 117 -2.60 16.36 -24.54
C ASP A 117 -3.88 17.07 -24.95
N GLN A 118 -5.03 16.41 -24.78
CA GLN A 118 -6.33 16.95 -25.19
C GLN A 118 -6.72 18.18 -24.36
N LEU A 119 -6.28 18.25 -23.10
CA LEU A 119 -6.52 19.37 -22.22
C LEU A 119 -5.21 20.02 -21.79
N PRO A 120 -4.79 21.13 -22.44
CA PRO A 120 -3.49 21.77 -22.21
C PRO A 120 -3.23 22.18 -20.75
N GLU A 121 -4.27 22.64 -20.04
CA GLU A 121 -4.19 23.02 -18.63
C GLU A 121 -3.81 21.84 -17.73
N LEU A 122 -4.43 20.68 -17.94
CA LEU A 122 -4.14 19.46 -17.19
C LEU A 122 -2.76 18.90 -17.56
N GLY A 123 -2.47 18.83 -18.85
CA GLY A 123 -1.17 18.36 -19.34
C GLY A 123 0.00 19.21 -18.81
N GLN A 124 -0.20 20.52 -18.69
CA GLN A 124 0.81 21.41 -18.10
C GLN A 124 0.97 21.14 -16.60
N MET A 125 -0.13 21.03 -15.86
CA MET A 125 -0.09 20.70 -14.43
C MET A 125 0.60 19.37 -14.15
N GLN A 126 0.36 18.36 -14.99
CA GLN A 126 1.02 17.06 -14.91
C GLN A 126 2.52 17.18 -15.14
N ARG A 127 2.96 17.90 -16.18
CA ARG A 127 4.40 18.13 -16.43
C ARG A 127 5.07 18.86 -15.27
N ASP A 128 4.41 19.89 -14.74
CA ASP A 128 4.96 20.72 -13.66
C ASP A 128 5.10 19.92 -12.35
N LYS A 129 4.13 19.06 -12.03
CA LYS A 129 4.10 18.29 -10.78
C LYS A 129 4.83 16.95 -10.86
N TRP A 130 4.70 16.21 -11.96
CA TRP A 130 5.33 14.88 -12.12
C TRP A 130 6.74 14.94 -12.69
N GLY A 131 7.06 15.93 -13.52
CA GLY A 131 8.39 16.13 -14.11
C GLY A 131 9.53 16.11 -13.07
N PRO A 132 9.42 16.85 -11.95
CA PRO A 132 10.43 16.84 -10.89
C PRO A 132 10.67 15.45 -10.27
N ILE A 133 9.63 14.61 -10.19
CA ILE A 133 9.74 13.25 -9.62
C ILE A 133 10.46 12.32 -10.59
N ILE A 134 10.14 12.40 -11.88
CA ILE A 134 10.82 11.63 -12.93
C ILE A 134 12.30 12.02 -12.99
N GLN A 135 12.61 13.32 -12.96
CA GLN A 135 13.99 13.81 -12.94
C GLN A 135 14.75 13.33 -11.70
N TRP A 136 14.12 13.41 -10.53
CA TRP A 136 14.70 12.89 -9.28
C TRP A 136 15.00 11.40 -9.38
N ALA A 137 14.07 10.59 -9.88
CA ALA A 137 14.25 9.15 -10.02
C ALA A 137 15.40 8.82 -11.00
N THR A 138 15.46 9.53 -12.13
CA THR A 138 16.56 9.41 -13.09
C THR A 138 17.92 9.68 -12.46
N HIS A 139 18.05 10.74 -11.67
CA HIS A 139 19.29 11.06 -10.98
C HIS A 139 19.62 10.07 -9.85
N ARG A 140 18.63 9.68 -9.04
CA ARG A 140 18.81 8.83 -7.85
C ARG A 140 19.19 7.39 -8.19
N PHE A 141 18.60 6.84 -9.25
CA PHE A 141 18.83 5.46 -9.67
C PHE A 141 19.78 5.35 -10.88
N GLY A 142 20.22 6.49 -11.45
CA GLY A 142 21.07 6.50 -12.64
C GLY A 142 20.38 5.91 -13.87
N VAL A 143 19.05 6.02 -13.95
CA VAL A 143 18.21 5.39 -14.98
C VAL A 143 17.68 6.43 -15.95
N SER A 144 17.77 6.13 -17.25
CA SER A 144 17.14 6.96 -18.27
C SER A 144 15.68 6.56 -18.37
N LEU A 145 14.82 7.23 -17.60
CA LEU A 145 13.38 7.05 -17.71
C LEU A 145 12.92 7.69 -19.02
N ALA A 146 12.04 7.00 -19.70
CA ALA A 146 11.55 7.45 -20.98
C ALA A 146 10.73 8.74 -20.82
N THR A 147 10.71 9.56 -21.87
CA THR A 147 9.88 10.77 -21.90
C THR A 147 8.42 10.37 -21.70
N PRO A 148 7.65 11.12 -20.89
CA PRO A 148 6.24 10.83 -20.70
C PRO A 148 5.51 10.73 -22.04
N SER A 149 4.76 9.64 -22.21
CA SER A 149 3.96 9.36 -23.40
C SER A 149 2.69 10.17 -23.36
N VAL A 150 2.30 10.65 -24.53
CA VAL A 150 1.01 11.30 -24.77
C VAL A 150 -0.03 10.28 -25.28
N THR A 151 0.44 9.09 -25.66
CA THR A 151 -0.38 8.03 -26.23
C THR A 151 -0.83 7.06 -25.15
N MET A 152 -1.83 6.23 -25.46
CA MET A 152 -2.24 5.12 -24.59
C MET A 152 -1.15 4.03 -24.42
N PHE A 153 -0.06 4.09 -25.19
CA PHE A 153 1.03 3.13 -25.09
C PHE A 153 2.08 3.60 -24.07
N PRO A 154 2.54 2.70 -23.19
CA PRO A 154 3.59 3.00 -22.24
C PRO A 154 4.88 3.35 -22.98
N PRO A 155 5.68 4.29 -22.45
CA PRO A 155 6.94 4.61 -23.08
C PRO A 155 7.94 3.46 -22.87
N THR A 156 8.78 3.20 -23.88
CA THR A 156 9.76 2.10 -23.80
C THR A 156 10.89 2.46 -22.86
N LEU A 157 10.95 1.79 -21.70
CA LEU A 157 12.08 1.91 -20.78
C LEU A 157 13.29 1.19 -21.34
N ALA A 158 14.47 1.81 -21.24
CA ALA A 158 15.70 1.19 -21.69
C ALA A 158 16.01 -0.06 -20.84
N ALA A 159 16.43 -1.16 -21.48
CA ALA A 159 16.64 -2.45 -20.81
C ALA A 159 17.66 -2.38 -19.66
N ASN A 160 18.68 -1.52 -19.80
CA ASN A 160 19.64 -1.24 -18.74
C ASN A 160 18.98 -0.64 -17.49
N SER A 161 18.01 0.27 -17.68
CA SER A 161 17.30 0.94 -16.60
C SER A 161 16.40 -0.04 -15.84
N VAL A 162 15.70 -0.93 -16.56
CA VAL A 162 14.92 -2.01 -15.96
C VAL A 162 15.81 -2.95 -15.15
N ALA A 163 16.98 -3.32 -15.68
CA ALA A 163 17.95 -4.16 -14.97
C ALA A 163 18.47 -3.50 -13.67
N THR A 164 18.80 -2.20 -13.72
CA THR A 164 19.21 -1.44 -12.53
C THR A 164 18.11 -1.39 -11.46
N MET A 165 16.86 -1.13 -11.87
CA MET A 165 15.72 -1.14 -10.95
C MET A 165 15.46 -2.53 -10.37
N ARG A 166 15.59 -3.58 -11.18
CA ARG A 166 15.49 -4.97 -10.72
C ARG A 166 16.51 -5.27 -9.63
N GLN A 167 17.77 -4.91 -9.86
CA GLN A 167 18.85 -5.12 -8.89
C GLN A 167 18.58 -4.32 -7.61
N TYR A 168 18.11 -3.08 -7.73
CA TYR A 168 17.73 -2.26 -6.58
C TYR A 168 16.65 -2.96 -5.73
N PHE A 169 15.58 -3.46 -6.33
CA PHE A 169 14.53 -4.16 -5.59
C PHE A 169 15.01 -5.47 -4.97
N LEU A 170 15.80 -6.27 -5.71
CA LEU A 170 16.35 -7.54 -5.19
C LEU A 170 17.32 -7.34 -4.02
N SER A 171 17.91 -6.15 -3.87
CA SER A 171 18.75 -5.82 -2.72
C SER A 171 17.96 -5.56 -1.42
N ARG A 172 16.62 -5.46 -1.51
CA ARG A 172 15.76 -5.19 -0.35
C ARG A 172 15.25 -6.50 0.26
N ASN A 173 14.91 -6.44 1.54
CA ASN A 173 14.38 -7.60 2.26
C ASN A 173 12.92 -7.89 1.85
N TRP A 174 12.42 -9.04 2.29
CA TRP A 174 11.06 -9.50 1.98
C TRP A 174 9.96 -8.55 2.46
N CYS A 175 10.05 -8.08 3.71
CA CYS A 175 9.04 -7.20 4.28
C CYS A 175 8.99 -5.83 3.57
N TRP A 176 10.14 -5.28 3.19
CA TRP A 176 10.22 -4.07 2.39
C TRP A 176 9.52 -4.25 1.05
N LEU A 177 9.79 -5.35 0.34
CA LEU A 177 9.18 -5.64 -0.97
C LEU A 177 7.66 -5.74 -0.86
N LEU A 178 7.14 -6.39 0.18
CA LEU A 178 5.70 -6.48 0.41
C LEU A 178 5.06 -5.13 0.75
N GLY A 179 5.69 -4.34 1.62
CA GLY A 179 5.19 -2.99 1.96
C GLY A 179 5.21 -2.05 0.77
N CYS A 180 6.29 -2.08 0.00
CA CYS A 180 6.44 -1.34 -1.25
C CYS A 180 5.38 -1.77 -2.27
N LYS A 181 5.21 -3.07 -2.51
CA LYS A 181 4.17 -3.58 -3.41
C LYS A 181 2.77 -3.13 -2.99
N PHE A 182 2.45 -3.18 -1.70
CA PHE A 182 1.15 -2.73 -1.21
C PHE A 182 0.90 -1.24 -1.46
N ALA A 183 1.93 -0.40 -1.32
CA ALA A 183 1.83 1.02 -1.63
C ALA A 183 1.74 1.27 -3.15
N VAL A 184 2.53 0.56 -3.97
CA VAL A 184 2.47 0.63 -5.44
C VAL A 184 1.08 0.23 -5.96
N ASP A 185 0.52 -0.88 -5.48
CA ASP A 185 -0.82 -1.33 -5.87
C ASP A 185 -1.92 -0.33 -5.47
N SER A 186 -1.64 0.56 -4.50
CA SER A 186 -2.58 1.58 -4.05
C SER A 186 -2.44 2.88 -4.85
N LEU A 187 -1.21 3.32 -5.13
CA LEU A 187 -0.93 4.55 -5.90
C LEU A 187 -0.96 4.33 -7.41
N ASN A 188 -0.84 3.10 -7.90
CA ASN A 188 -0.54 2.75 -9.30
C ASN A 188 0.70 3.48 -9.83
N SER A 189 1.69 3.70 -8.95
CA SER A 189 2.94 4.36 -9.30
C SER A 189 4.09 3.84 -8.45
N VAL A 190 5.13 3.36 -9.13
CA VAL A 190 6.37 2.88 -8.52
C VAL A 190 7.23 4.06 -8.12
N LEU A 191 7.37 5.07 -8.97
CA LEU A 191 8.25 6.21 -8.67
C LEU A 191 7.72 7.07 -7.52
N LEU A 192 6.41 7.31 -7.44
CA LEU A 192 5.82 8.04 -6.31
C LEU A 192 6.02 7.26 -5.00
N THR A 193 5.85 5.94 -5.03
CA THR A 193 6.09 5.09 -3.87
C THR A 193 7.57 5.13 -3.44
N LEU A 194 8.51 5.04 -4.39
CA LEU A 194 9.95 5.12 -4.10
C LEU A 194 10.35 6.50 -3.56
N ALA A 195 9.77 7.58 -4.09
CA ALA A 195 9.98 8.93 -3.58
C ALA A 195 9.49 9.08 -2.14
N ALA A 196 8.35 8.48 -1.79
CA ALA A 196 7.85 8.46 -0.42
C ALA A 196 8.72 7.60 0.51
N CYS A 197 9.18 6.43 0.05
CA CYS A 197 10.11 5.57 0.79
C CYS A 197 11.44 6.26 1.13
N GLU A 198 11.99 7.05 0.19
CA GLU A 198 13.25 7.78 0.36
C GLU A 198 13.04 9.17 1.01
N HIS A 199 11.86 9.44 1.57
CA HIS A 199 11.50 10.70 2.25
C HIS A 199 11.62 11.95 1.35
N ARG A 200 11.54 11.78 0.03
CA ARG A 200 11.48 12.89 -0.93
C ARG A 200 10.08 13.50 -1.00
N LEU A 201 9.05 12.69 -0.75
CA LEU A 201 7.65 13.09 -0.67
C LEU A 201 7.05 12.65 0.66
N ASP A 202 6.16 13.47 1.21
CA ASP A 202 5.23 12.99 2.24
C ASP A 202 4.16 12.07 1.62
N VAL A 203 3.50 11.28 2.47
CA VAL A 203 2.40 10.41 2.05
C VAL A 203 1.27 11.22 1.44
N THR A 204 0.95 12.37 2.03
CA THR A 204 -0.10 13.26 1.54
C THR A 204 0.23 13.75 0.14
N GLU A 205 1.46 14.20 -0.08
CA GLU A 205 1.94 14.67 -1.38
C GLU A 205 1.95 13.56 -2.43
N ALA A 206 2.39 12.35 -2.07
CA ALA A 206 2.39 11.21 -2.99
C ALA A 206 0.97 10.84 -3.44
N VAL A 207 -0.01 10.86 -2.52
CA VAL A 207 -1.42 10.63 -2.84
C VAL A 207 -1.99 11.76 -3.70
N ASP A 208 -1.67 13.02 -3.40
CA ASP A 208 -2.14 14.15 -4.19
C ASP A 208 -1.57 14.12 -5.63
N LEU A 209 -0.31 13.70 -5.79
CA LEU A 209 0.30 13.51 -7.10
C LEU A 209 -0.31 12.34 -7.88
N ALA A 210 -0.60 11.22 -7.22
CA ALA A 210 -1.26 10.07 -7.87
C ALA A 210 -2.72 10.36 -8.25
N THR A 211 -3.39 11.25 -7.51
CA THR A 211 -4.80 11.59 -7.70
C THR A 211 -5.02 12.92 -8.42
N LEU A 212 -3.95 13.51 -8.97
CA LEU A 212 -3.92 14.84 -9.58
C LEU A 212 -5.00 15.03 -10.64
N GLU A 213 -5.20 14.05 -11.53
CA GLU A 213 -6.25 14.11 -12.54
C GLU A 213 -7.64 14.15 -11.91
N ARG A 214 -7.89 13.30 -10.91
CA ARG A 214 -9.17 13.26 -10.19
C ARG A 214 -9.45 14.58 -9.47
N GLN A 215 -8.43 15.18 -8.85
CA GLN A 215 -8.55 16.48 -8.20
C GLN A 215 -8.89 17.56 -9.22
N PHE A 216 -8.25 17.55 -10.39
CA PHE A 216 -8.58 18.48 -11.48
C PHE A 216 -10.05 18.34 -11.93
N GLN A 217 -10.52 17.11 -12.12
CA GLN A 217 -11.91 16.82 -12.51
C GLN A 217 -12.91 17.27 -11.43
N THR A 218 -12.59 16.99 -10.16
CA THR A 218 -13.39 17.38 -9.00
C THR A 218 -13.52 18.90 -8.89
N ASN A 219 -12.45 19.65 -9.16
CA ASN A 219 -12.48 21.10 -9.13
C ASN A 219 -13.33 21.68 -10.28
N ARG A 220 -13.35 21.00 -11.43
CA ARG A 220 -14.10 21.46 -12.61
C ARG A 220 -15.59 21.12 -12.55
N TRP A 221 -15.93 19.94 -12.03
CA TRP A 221 -17.29 19.39 -12.09
C TRP A 221 -17.97 19.22 -10.74
N GLY A 222 -17.27 19.56 -9.65
CA GLY A 222 -17.77 19.45 -8.28
C GLY A 222 -17.34 18.15 -7.60
N ARG A 223 -17.31 18.20 -6.27
CA ARG A 223 -16.97 17.07 -5.39
C ARG A 223 -18.24 16.33 -5.00
N ILE A 224 -18.17 15.00 -5.02
CA ILE A 224 -19.19 14.15 -4.43
C ILE A 224 -18.78 13.92 -2.98
N GLU A 225 -19.49 14.57 -2.06
CA GLU A 225 -19.29 14.41 -0.61
C GLU A 225 -19.37 12.93 -0.22
N TRP A 226 -18.59 12.54 0.79
CA TRP A 226 -18.45 11.15 1.29
C TRP A 226 -17.68 10.20 0.38
N ALA A 227 -17.95 10.18 -0.92
CA ALA A 227 -17.26 9.26 -1.84
C ALA A 227 -15.78 9.65 -2.01
N HIS A 228 -15.53 10.88 -2.48
CA HIS A 228 -14.16 11.35 -2.72
C HIS A 228 -13.38 11.51 -1.41
N ASP A 229 -14.05 11.88 -0.30
CA ASP A 229 -13.42 12.01 1.01
C ASP A 229 -12.95 10.66 1.54
N LEU A 230 -13.82 9.65 1.48
CA LEU A 230 -13.50 8.31 1.97
C LEU A 230 -12.38 7.69 1.14
N GLU A 231 -12.45 7.75 -0.19
CA GLU A 231 -11.42 7.21 -1.07
C GLU A 231 -10.05 7.85 -0.84
N GLU A 232 -10.01 9.17 -0.64
CA GLU A 232 -8.79 9.91 -0.36
C GLU A 232 -8.17 9.48 0.98
N GLN A 233 -8.98 9.36 2.04
CA GLN A 233 -8.50 8.90 3.33
C GLN A 233 -8.09 7.42 3.31
N GLU A 234 -8.85 6.55 2.65
CA GLU A 234 -8.52 5.13 2.50
C GLU A 234 -7.20 4.96 1.75
N LEU A 235 -6.99 5.73 0.68
CA LEU A 235 -5.73 5.71 -0.07
C LEU A 235 -4.56 6.17 0.80
N ARG A 236 -4.71 7.28 1.55
CA ARG A 236 -3.69 7.73 2.51
C ARG A 236 -3.38 6.69 3.58
N CYS A 237 -4.40 6.04 4.15
CA CYS A 237 -4.23 4.98 5.13
C CYS A 237 -3.44 3.79 4.55
N ARG A 238 -3.79 3.34 3.35
CA ARG A 238 -3.12 2.22 2.69
C ARG A 238 -1.66 2.53 2.38
N VAL A 239 -1.39 3.69 1.80
CA VAL A 239 -0.01 4.12 1.47
C VAL A 239 0.81 4.30 2.74
N SER A 240 0.24 4.96 3.76
CA SER A 240 0.91 5.10 5.07
C SER A 240 1.26 3.75 5.67
N ALA A 241 0.33 2.79 5.67
CA ALA A 241 0.58 1.45 6.20
C ALA A 241 1.67 0.71 5.43
N GLY A 242 1.66 0.77 4.09
CA GLY A 242 2.70 0.18 3.25
C GLY A 242 4.09 0.75 3.54
N LEU A 243 4.20 2.07 3.67
CA LEU A 243 5.45 2.77 3.96
C LEU A 243 5.94 2.54 5.40
N LEU A 244 5.04 2.58 6.38
CA LEU A 244 5.38 2.26 7.78
C LEU A 244 5.85 0.82 7.92
N PHE A 245 5.19 -0.12 7.24
CA PHE A 245 5.61 -1.51 7.21
C PHE A 245 6.99 -1.66 6.55
N ALA A 246 7.20 -1.05 5.38
CA ALA A 246 8.49 -1.08 4.69
C ALA A 246 9.61 -0.43 5.53
N LYS A 247 9.31 0.59 6.34
CA LYS A 247 10.30 1.24 7.20
C LYS A 247 10.62 0.42 8.45
N PHE A 248 9.60 -0.01 9.19
CA PHE A 248 9.80 -0.61 10.51
C PHE A 248 10.01 -2.12 10.49
N ALA A 249 9.50 -2.84 9.49
CA ALA A 249 9.74 -4.28 9.34
C ALA A 249 11.14 -4.60 8.78
N CYS A 250 11.95 -3.57 8.50
CA CYS A 250 13.32 -3.70 7.99
C CYS A 250 14.39 -3.24 8.97
N LEU A 251 13.99 -2.86 10.19
CA LEU A 251 14.94 -2.59 11.26
C LEU A 251 15.45 -3.95 11.76
N GLU A 252 16.63 -4.34 11.25
CA GLU A 252 17.48 -5.37 11.85
C GLU A 252 18.29 -4.78 13.00
#